data_AF-A0A3M1GMY4-F1
#
_entry.id   AF-A0A3M1GMY4-F1
#
_cell.length_a   1.000
_cell.length_b   1.000
_cell.length_c   1.000
_cell.angle_alpha   90.00
_cell.angle_beta   90.00
_cell.angle_gamma   90.00
#
_symmetry.space_group_name_H-M   'P 1'
#
loop_
_entity.id
_entity.type
_entity.pdbx_description
1 polymer ?
#
loop_
_entity_poly.entity_id
_entity_poly.type
_entity_poly.pdbx_seq_one_letter_code
_entity_poly.pdbx_strand_id
1 'polypeptide(L)'
;MSRSAVGRAPRCALPRTPGHRACPRGSVFRGHAVGAVSETPISWGPTTSAFADGSRWGTERVAAGDGETQPERDATRVPAPVWAAYLLPMGLFLAFTWVGGRWPSLYPASYVAKTIVVAALIAALWRHYTPIRWSHLGLGAFVGALVFVQWVGMERLLSYPRPQRLVFDPFAHFEGGPALWGFIAVRWAGASLLVPVMEELFWRDFLWRWTIDPVFTRVPVGQPDVRALLISSVAFGVGVHSEWLTATVTGLIYGALLWRTRSLGACIVAHGVTNALLGGHVLLTRQWVFW
;
A
#
# COMPACT_ATOMS: atom_id res chain seq x y z
N MET A 1 39.57 53.68 15.32
CA MET A 1 40.31 52.68 14.52
C MET A 1 39.45 52.35 13.30
N SER A 2 39.52 53.14 12.22
CA SER A 2 40.40 53.02 11.03
C SER A 2 39.95 51.96 9.99
N ARG A 3 39.35 52.46 8.89
CA ARG A 3 39.53 52.16 7.43
C ARG A 3 39.30 50.71 6.94
N SER A 4 38.36 50.46 6.00
CA SER A 4 38.44 50.59 4.50
C SER A 4 39.53 49.68 3.89
N ALA A 5 39.43 48.98 2.75
CA ALA A 5 38.59 49.01 1.54
C ALA A 5 38.83 47.67 0.77
N VAL A 6 37.87 47.11 0.00
CA VAL A 6 37.72 47.18 -1.49
C VAL A 6 38.77 46.42 -2.34
N GLY A 7 38.29 45.61 -3.31
CA GLY A 7 39.01 45.25 -4.55
C GLY A 7 38.52 43.96 -5.23
N ARG A 8 37.48 44.02 -6.09
CA ARG A 8 37.50 43.94 -7.58
C ARG A 8 37.70 42.53 -8.23
N ALA A 9 36.68 42.10 -8.98
CA ALA A 9 36.74 41.17 -10.14
C ALA A 9 37.35 41.92 -11.38
N PRO A 10 37.76 41.30 -12.53
CA PRO A 10 36.87 40.49 -13.40
C PRO A 10 37.51 39.43 -14.37
N ARG A 11 36.62 38.62 -14.98
CA ARG A 11 36.56 38.15 -16.40
C ARG A 11 37.53 37.10 -17.02
N CYS A 12 36.86 36.16 -17.71
CA CYS A 12 37.12 35.58 -19.05
C CYS A 12 38.32 34.65 -19.29
N ALA A 13 38.03 33.41 -19.71
CA ALA A 13 38.38 32.90 -21.05
C ALA A 13 37.92 31.43 -21.24
N LEU A 14 37.00 31.20 -22.18
CA LEU A 14 36.96 29.97 -22.99
C LEU A 14 37.96 30.15 -24.14
N PRO A 15 38.46 29.04 -24.69
CA PRO A 15 38.26 28.84 -26.13
C PRO A 15 37.71 27.45 -26.48
N ARG A 16 36.92 27.43 -27.54
CA ARG A 16 36.44 26.26 -28.29
C ARG A 16 37.43 25.86 -29.39
N THR A 17 37.24 24.63 -29.90
CA THR A 17 37.46 24.11 -31.28
C THR A 17 38.87 23.61 -31.68
N PRO A 18 39.06 22.87 -32.80
CA PRO A 18 38.20 21.91 -33.54
C PRO A 18 38.95 20.63 -34.03
N GLY A 19 38.23 19.66 -34.64
CA GLY A 19 38.69 19.10 -35.92
C GLY A 19 38.91 17.58 -36.08
N HIS A 20 38.08 16.99 -36.97
CA HIS A 20 38.37 16.01 -38.04
C HIS A 20 38.74 14.55 -37.65
N ARG A 21 38.24 13.47 -38.28
CA ARG A 21 37.87 13.14 -39.69
C ARG A 21 36.78 12.04 -39.66
N ALA A 22 35.67 12.14 -40.39
CA ALA A 22 35.47 11.79 -41.81
C ALA A 22 35.79 10.33 -42.20
N CYS A 23 34.72 9.65 -42.61
CA CYS A 23 34.55 8.32 -43.25
C CYS A 23 35.40 8.17 -44.55
N PRO A 24 35.56 6.95 -45.12
CA PRO A 24 34.56 6.50 -46.10
C PRO A 24 34.32 4.96 -46.22
N ARG A 25 33.09 4.62 -46.67
CA ARG A 25 32.65 3.68 -47.75
C ARG A 25 33.57 2.49 -48.09
N GLY A 26 33.11 1.27 -48.38
CA GLY A 26 31.80 0.73 -48.76
C GLY A 26 31.98 -0.42 -49.77
N SER A 27 31.04 -1.37 -49.85
CA SER A 27 30.69 -2.26 -51.00
C SER A 27 29.84 -3.42 -50.44
N VAL A 28 28.54 -3.62 -50.74
CA VAL A 28 27.79 -3.85 -51.99
C VAL A 28 28.11 -5.18 -52.69
N PHE A 29 27.12 -6.09 -52.65
CA PHE A 29 26.65 -7.05 -53.68
C PHE A 29 25.23 -7.45 -53.21
N ARG A 30 24.06 -7.10 -53.80
CA ARG A 30 23.41 -7.45 -55.11
C ARG A 30 23.59 -8.93 -55.50
N GLY A 31 22.57 -9.71 -55.88
CA GLY A 31 21.15 -9.48 -56.13
C GLY A 31 20.54 -10.68 -56.91
N HIS A 32 19.26 -10.55 -57.28
CA HIS A 32 18.43 -11.35 -58.23
C HIS A 32 17.64 -12.54 -57.67
N ALA A 33 16.39 -12.84 -58.08
CA ALA A 33 15.35 -12.16 -58.89
C ALA A 33 14.04 -12.96 -58.69
N VAL A 34 12.88 -12.32 -58.48
CA VAL A 34 11.74 -12.16 -59.42
C VAL A 34 11.17 -13.44 -60.05
N GLY A 35 9.89 -13.70 -59.78
CA GLY A 35 8.99 -14.55 -60.57
C GLY A 35 7.54 -14.12 -60.33
N ALA A 36 6.87 -13.69 -61.39
CA ALA A 36 5.55 -13.05 -61.41
C ALA A 36 4.48 -13.98 -61.98
N VAL A 37 3.23 -13.77 -61.53
CA VAL A 37 1.93 -13.84 -62.24
C VAL A 37 1.59 -15.11 -63.06
N SER A 38 0.42 -15.69 -62.76
CA SER A 38 -0.48 -16.25 -63.77
C SER A 38 -1.95 -16.07 -63.37
N GLU A 39 -2.64 -15.21 -64.11
CA GLU A 39 -4.10 -15.11 -64.20
C GLU A 39 -4.67 -16.17 -65.16
N THR A 40 -5.99 -16.38 -65.10
CA THR A 40 -6.99 -16.77 -66.14
C THR A 40 -7.92 -17.93 -65.69
N PRO A 41 -9.13 -18.11 -66.28
CA PRO A 41 -10.11 -17.11 -66.74
C PRO A 41 -11.57 -17.42 -66.31
N ILE A 42 -12.44 -16.47 -66.67
CA ILE A 42 -13.90 -16.33 -66.54
C ILE A 42 -14.72 -17.48 -67.17
N SER A 43 -15.91 -17.79 -66.60
CA SER A 43 -17.08 -18.25 -67.38
C SER A 43 -18.41 -17.79 -66.79
N TRP A 44 -19.34 -17.45 -67.69
CA TRP A 44 -20.60 -16.73 -67.49
C TRP A 44 -21.86 -17.61 -67.37
N GLY A 45 -22.86 -17.12 -66.62
CA GLY A 45 -24.30 -17.17 -66.97
C GLY A 45 -25.25 -17.91 -66.00
N PRO A 46 -26.58 -17.63 -66.01
CA PRO A 46 -27.31 -16.50 -66.58
C PRO A 46 -28.16 -15.71 -65.55
N THR A 47 -28.52 -14.51 -65.99
CA THR A 47 -29.54 -13.57 -65.51
C THR A 47 -30.94 -14.17 -65.35
N THR A 48 -31.64 -13.81 -64.27
CA THR A 48 -33.08 -13.50 -64.31
C THR A 48 -33.39 -12.28 -63.43
N SER A 49 -34.00 -11.30 -64.09
CA SER A 49 -34.63 -10.12 -63.49
C SER A 49 -35.98 -10.50 -62.88
N ALA A 50 -36.27 -10.01 -61.68
CA ALA A 50 -37.64 -9.81 -61.23
C ALA A 50 -37.73 -8.49 -60.46
N PHE A 51 -38.49 -7.57 -61.06
CA PHE A 51 -39.01 -6.35 -60.45
C PHE A 51 -40.11 -6.67 -59.42
N ALA A 52 -40.39 -5.67 -58.58
CA ALA A 52 -41.46 -5.56 -57.55
C ALA A 52 -41.04 -6.12 -56.18
N ASP A 53 -41.30 -5.50 -55.03
CA ASP A 53 -42.32 -4.52 -54.67
C ASP A 53 -41.93 -3.84 -53.34
N GLY A 54 -42.35 -2.59 -53.19
CA GLY A 54 -42.91 -1.98 -51.98
C GLY A 54 -42.35 -2.33 -50.60
N SER A 55 -41.83 -1.27 -49.96
CA SER A 55 -42.09 -0.96 -48.55
C SER A 55 -41.58 -1.95 -47.50
N ARG A 56 -40.41 -1.62 -46.92
CA ARG A 56 -40.12 -1.75 -45.48
C ARG A 56 -38.78 -1.09 -45.19
N TRP A 57 -38.79 0.25 -45.09
CA TRP A 57 -37.78 0.94 -44.31
C TRP A 57 -38.09 0.71 -42.83
N GLY A 58 -37.75 -0.50 -42.36
CA GLY A 58 -37.58 -0.75 -40.94
C GLY A 58 -36.37 0.07 -40.51
N THR A 59 -36.61 1.18 -39.83
CA THR A 59 -35.58 1.81 -39.03
C THR A 59 -35.27 0.84 -37.89
N GLU A 60 -34.37 -0.11 -38.13
CA GLU A 60 -33.58 -0.67 -37.05
C GLU A 60 -32.75 0.49 -36.49
N ARG A 61 -33.37 1.19 -35.53
CA ARG A 61 -32.61 1.78 -34.44
C ARG A 61 -31.87 0.60 -33.82
N VAL A 62 -30.65 0.38 -34.29
CA VAL A 62 -29.59 -0.17 -33.45
C VAL A 62 -29.53 0.82 -32.29
N ALA A 63 -30.31 0.54 -31.25
CA ALA A 63 -30.09 1.14 -29.96
C ALA A 63 -28.64 0.80 -29.66
N ALA A 64 -27.78 1.82 -29.66
CA ALA A 64 -26.51 1.78 -28.96
C ALA A 64 -26.87 1.59 -27.48
N GLY A 65 -27.21 0.35 -27.14
CA GLY A 65 -27.26 -0.09 -25.77
C GLY A 65 -25.82 -0.29 -25.40
N ASP A 66 -25.32 0.59 -24.54
CA ASP A 66 -24.07 0.43 -23.80
C ASP A 66 -24.24 -0.76 -22.82
N GLY A 67 -24.48 -1.94 -23.38
CA GLY A 67 -24.97 -3.13 -22.72
C GLY A 67 -23.81 -4.03 -22.35
N GLU A 68 -22.95 -3.57 -21.44
CA GLU A 68 -22.02 -4.50 -20.77
C GLU A 68 -22.82 -5.67 -20.21
N THR A 69 -22.41 -6.88 -20.55
CA THR A 69 -23.07 -8.09 -20.07
C THR A 69 -22.92 -8.20 -18.54
N GLN A 70 -23.88 -8.80 -17.84
CA GLN A 70 -23.76 -9.06 -16.38
C GLN A 70 -22.39 -9.66 -15.97
N PRO A 71 -21.82 -10.66 -16.67
CA PRO A 71 -20.48 -11.18 -16.35
C PRO A 71 -19.35 -10.15 -16.52
N GLU A 72 -19.49 -9.20 -17.43
CA GLU A 72 -18.52 -8.09 -17.62
C GLU A 72 -18.62 -7.06 -16.49
N ARG A 73 -19.84 -6.79 -16.01
CA ARG A 73 -20.09 -5.97 -14.81
C ARG A 73 -19.57 -6.59 -13.52
N ASP A 74 -19.69 -7.91 -13.35
CA ASP A 74 -19.16 -8.60 -12.18
C ASP A 74 -17.63 -8.68 -12.21
N ALA A 75 -17.03 -8.74 -13.41
CA ALA A 75 -15.58 -8.70 -13.57
C ALA A 75 -14.97 -7.36 -13.10
N THR A 76 -15.72 -6.25 -13.11
CA THR A 76 -15.20 -4.93 -12.73
C THR A 76 -15.40 -4.59 -11.25
N ARG A 77 -15.90 -5.52 -10.44
CA ARG A 77 -16.19 -5.29 -9.01
C ARG A 77 -15.61 -6.39 -8.13
N VAL A 78 -15.13 -6.00 -6.95
CA VAL A 78 -14.76 -6.96 -5.92
C VAL A 78 -16.01 -7.28 -5.08
N PRO A 79 -16.26 -8.55 -4.74
CA PRO A 79 -17.42 -8.94 -3.94
C PRO A 79 -17.48 -8.20 -2.58
N ALA A 80 -18.67 -7.80 -2.15
CA ALA A 80 -18.87 -7.08 -0.88
C ALA A 80 -18.28 -7.79 0.35
N PRO A 81 -18.35 -9.13 0.49
CA PRO A 81 -17.72 -9.82 1.62
C PRO A 81 -16.19 -9.66 1.68
N VAL A 82 -15.54 -9.53 0.52
CA VAL A 82 -14.08 -9.34 0.43
C VAL A 82 -13.71 -7.93 0.87
N TRP A 83 -14.41 -6.90 0.40
CA TRP A 83 -14.24 -5.53 0.87
C TRP A 83 -14.44 -5.39 2.38
N ALA A 84 -15.52 -5.98 2.89
CA ALA A 84 -15.87 -5.94 4.31
C ALA A 84 -14.77 -6.58 5.20
N ALA A 85 -14.11 -7.63 4.72
CA ALA A 85 -13.02 -8.30 5.44
C ALA A 85 -11.86 -7.35 5.76
N TYR A 86 -11.47 -6.46 4.85
CA TYR A 86 -10.38 -5.52 5.12
C TYR A 86 -10.85 -4.29 5.90
N LEU A 87 -12.04 -3.76 5.61
CA LEU A 87 -12.51 -2.50 6.19
C LEU A 87 -13.06 -2.65 7.61
N LEU A 88 -13.83 -3.70 7.90
CA LEU A 88 -14.54 -3.82 9.18
C LEU A 88 -13.61 -3.99 10.40
N PRO A 89 -12.56 -4.84 10.37
CA PRO A 89 -11.64 -4.98 11.50
C PRO A 89 -10.93 -3.65 11.82
N MET A 90 -10.43 -2.96 10.79
CA MET A 90 -9.79 -1.65 10.93
C MET A 90 -10.78 -0.61 11.48
N GLY A 91 -11.98 -0.52 10.89
CA GLY A 91 -13.00 0.42 11.31
C GLY A 91 -13.44 0.23 12.76
N LEU A 92 -13.67 -1.03 13.18
CA LEU A 92 -14.02 -1.33 14.58
C LEU A 92 -12.85 -1.04 15.52
N PHE A 93 -11.62 -1.38 15.15
CA PHE A 93 -10.44 -1.08 15.95
C PHE A 93 -10.32 0.43 16.21
N LEU A 94 -10.51 1.25 15.17
CA LEU A 94 -10.48 2.71 15.28
C LEU A 94 -11.66 3.23 16.09
N ALA A 95 -12.87 2.69 15.91
CA ALA A 95 -14.05 3.09 16.68
C ALA A 95 -13.85 2.87 18.17
N PHE A 96 -13.40 1.69 18.60
CA PHE A 96 -13.11 1.43 20.01
C PHE A 96 -11.93 2.24 20.54
N THR A 97 -10.91 2.49 19.72
CA THR A 97 -9.78 3.35 20.09
C THR A 97 -10.24 4.78 20.34
N TRP A 98 -11.15 5.30 19.50
CA TRP A 98 -11.77 6.60 19.69
C TRP A 98 -12.62 6.64 20.97
N VAL A 99 -13.45 5.62 21.23
CA VAL A 99 -14.25 5.53 22.47
C VAL A 99 -13.34 5.58 23.71
N GLY A 100 -12.29 4.74 23.75
CA GLY A 100 -11.35 4.73 24.87
C GLY A 100 -10.58 6.04 25.04
N GLY A 101 -10.24 6.72 23.93
CA GLY A 101 -9.60 8.04 23.97
C GLY A 101 -10.53 9.17 24.40
N ARG A 102 -11.83 9.07 24.09
CA ARG A 102 -12.83 10.09 24.41
C ARG A 102 -13.32 10.03 25.86
N TRP A 103 -13.37 8.83 26.43
CA TRP A 103 -13.80 8.58 27.82
C TRP A 103 -12.73 7.74 28.55
N PRO A 104 -11.83 8.40 29.32
CA PRO A 104 -10.72 7.71 29.99
C PRO A 104 -11.14 6.56 30.92
N SER A 105 -12.32 6.65 31.55
CA SER A 105 -12.86 5.57 32.40
C SER A 105 -13.18 4.28 31.63
N LEU A 106 -13.49 4.40 30.33
CA LEU A 106 -13.78 3.26 29.46
C LEU A 106 -12.52 2.71 28.77
N TYR A 107 -11.35 3.33 28.97
CA TYR A 107 -10.15 2.99 28.23
C TYR A 107 -9.76 1.50 28.37
N PRO A 108 -9.66 0.90 29.58
CA PRO A 108 -9.25 -0.49 29.69
C PRO A 108 -10.27 -1.44 29.06
N ALA A 109 -11.56 -1.24 29.35
CA ALA A 109 -12.64 -2.05 28.81
C ALA A 109 -12.71 -1.96 27.27
N SER A 110 -12.57 -0.75 26.73
CA SER A 110 -12.56 -0.50 25.28
C SER A 110 -11.35 -1.18 24.61
N TYR A 111 -10.19 -1.20 25.26
CA TYR A 111 -9.00 -1.87 24.73
C TYR A 111 -9.14 -3.41 24.74
N VAL A 112 -9.67 -3.98 25.82
CA VAL A 112 -9.93 -5.43 25.87
C VAL A 112 -10.99 -5.81 24.83
N ALA A 113 -12.09 -5.07 24.78
CA ALA A 113 -13.17 -5.28 23.83
C ALA A 113 -12.68 -5.19 22.37
N LYS A 114 -11.93 -4.14 22.00
CA LYS A 114 -11.42 -4.01 20.64
C LYS A 114 -10.51 -5.16 20.27
N THR A 115 -9.66 -5.62 21.19
CA THR A 115 -8.75 -6.74 20.94
C THR A 115 -9.52 -8.03 20.66
N ILE A 116 -10.51 -8.36 21.50
CA ILE A 116 -11.29 -9.59 21.36
C ILE A 116 -12.20 -9.55 20.13
N VAL A 117 -12.94 -8.45 19.96
CA VAL A 117 -13.92 -8.30 18.87
C VAL A 117 -13.22 -8.31 17.50
N VAL A 118 -12.11 -7.57 17.37
CA VAL A 118 -11.35 -7.53 16.11
C VAL A 118 -10.69 -8.88 15.82
N ALA A 119 -10.12 -9.55 16.83
CA ALA A 119 -9.55 -10.89 16.66
C ALA A 119 -10.60 -11.91 16.19
N ALA A 120 -11.78 -11.92 16.83
CA ALA A 120 -12.89 -12.78 16.44
C ALA A 120 -13.38 -12.47 15.01
N LEU A 121 -13.45 -11.19 14.64
CA LEU A 121 -13.87 -10.78 13.30
C LEU A 121 -12.87 -11.21 12.22
N ILE A 122 -11.57 -11.05 12.46
CA ILE A 122 -10.52 -11.51 11.55
C ILE A 122 -10.60 -13.04 11.38
N ALA A 123 -10.79 -13.79 12.48
CA ALA A 123 -10.94 -15.23 12.42
C ALA A 123 -12.19 -15.65 11.61
N ALA A 124 -13.33 -14.99 11.83
CA ALA A 124 -14.58 -15.28 11.11
C ALA A 124 -14.50 -14.95 9.61
N LEU A 125 -13.75 -13.91 9.25
CA LEU A 125 -13.56 -13.47 7.87
C LEU A 125 -12.30 -14.04 7.22
N TRP A 126 -11.59 -14.97 7.87
CA TRP A 126 -10.26 -15.43 7.46
C TRP A 126 -10.21 -15.93 6.01
N ARG A 127 -11.26 -16.64 5.57
CA ARG A 127 -11.41 -17.19 4.21
C ARG A 127 -11.51 -16.14 3.11
N HIS A 128 -11.77 -14.87 3.44
CA HIS A 128 -11.88 -13.77 2.47
C HIS A 128 -10.57 -13.02 2.27
N TYR A 129 -9.57 -13.24 3.13
CA TYR A 129 -8.26 -12.64 2.95
C TYR A 129 -7.43 -13.40 1.91
N THR A 130 -6.47 -12.69 1.32
CA THR A 130 -5.45 -13.31 0.48
C THR A 130 -4.64 -14.31 1.31
N PRO A 131 -4.34 -15.51 0.80
CA PRO A 131 -3.44 -16.43 1.47
C PRO A 131 -2.08 -15.77 1.77
N ILE A 132 -1.69 -15.79 3.04
CA ILE A 132 -0.49 -15.10 3.51
C ILE A 132 0.74 -15.94 3.16
N ARG A 133 1.67 -15.34 2.41
CA ARG A 133 3.00 -15.92 2.17
C ARG A 133 3.92 -15.64 3.37
N TRP A 134 4.31 -16.72 4.06
CA TRP A 134 5.21 -16.70 5.23
C TRP A 134 6.66 -17.01 4.85
N SER A 135 7.32 -16.07 4.18
CA SER A 135 8.74 -16.18 3.78
C SER A 135 9.54 -14.99 4.30
N HIS A 136 10.87 -15.07 4.30
CA HIS A 136 11.75 -13.99 4.75
C HIS A 136 11.50 -13.53 6.20
N LEU A 137 11.02 -14.41 7.08
CA LEU A 137 10.63 -14.04 8.45
C LEU A 137 11.81 -13.49 9.28
N GLY A 138 13.01 -14.05 9.11
CA GLY A 138 14.22 -13.54 9.76
C GLY A 138 14.59 -12.12 9.32
N LEU A 139 14.42 -11.81 8.03
CA LEU A 139 14.56 -10.43 7.53
C LEU A 139 13.47 -9.53 8.09
N GLY A 140 12.23 -10.03 8.18
CA GLY A 140 11.12 -9.31 8.84
C GLY A 140 11.48 -8.95 10.28
N ALA A 141 11.94 -9.92 11.08
CA ALA A 141 12.34 -9.69 12.46
C ALA A 141 13.48 -8.66 12.58
N PHE A 142 14.50 -8.76 11.72
CA PHE A 142 15.58 -7.77 11.66
C PHE A 142 15.06 -6.36 11.32
N VAL A 143 14.19 -6.24 10.30
CA VAL A 143 13.58 -4.96 9.94
C VAL A 143 12.72 -4.43 11.08
N GLY A 144 12.00 -5.28 11.81
CA GLY A 144 11.24 -4.87 13.00
C GLY A 144 12.13 -4.30 14.10
N ALA A 145 13.28 -4.92 14.37
CA ALA A 145 14.25 -4.37 15.32
C ALA A 145 14.82 -3.02 14.85
N LEU A 146 15.10 -2.86 13.54
CA LEU A 146 15.52 -1.58 12.96
C LEU A 146 14.44 -0.52 13.12
N VAL A 147 13.18 -0.84 12.81
CA VAL A 147 12.06 0.09 12.95
C VAL A 147 11.84 0.49 14.40
N PHE A 148 11.99 -0.42 15.36
CA PHE A 148 11.98 -0.06 16.79
C PHE A 148 13.01 1.03 17.11
N VAL A 149 14.27 0.87 16.66
CA VAL A 149 15.32 1.88 16.86
C VAL A 149 14.97 3.19 16.16
N GLN A 150 14.47 3.12 14.92
CA GLN A 150 14.01 4.29 14.17
C GLN A 150 12.87 5.01 14.89
N TRP A 151 11.89 4.28 15.41
CA TRP A 151 10.73 4.85 16.10
C TRP A 151 11.14 5.60 17.35
N VAL A 152 11.86 4.92 18.26
CA VAL A 152 12.33 5.54 19.51
C VAL A 152 13.29 6.69 19.22
N GLY A 153 14.19 6.53 18.24
CA GLY A 153 15.14 7.55 17.83
C GLY A 153 14.45 8.81 17.30
N MET A 154 13.52 8.67 16.35
CA MET A 154 12.80 9.82 15.80
C MET A 154 11.95 10.53 16.85
N GLU A 155 11.25 9.79 17.72
CA GLU A 155 10.42 10.41 18.76
C GLU A 155 11.22 11.19 19.79
N ARG A 156 12.48 10.79 20.04
CA ARG A 156 13.39 11.48 20.97
C ARG A 156 14.16 12.64 20.33
N LEU A 157 14.49 12.53 19.04
CA LEU A 157 15.39 13.48 18.38
C LEU A 157 14.66 14.54 17.55
N LEU A 158 13.47 14.26 17.05
CA LEU A 158 12.73 15.15 16.17
C LEU A 158 11.61 15.88 16.90
N SER A 159 11.59 17.20 16.77
CA SER A 159 10.49 18.05 17.22
C SER A 159 9.59 18.40 16.03
N TYR A 160 8.32 17.99 16.08
CA TYR A 160 7.34 18.30 15.05
C TYR A 160 5.92 18.30 15.64
N PRO A 161 4.93 18.97 14.98
CA PRO A 161 3.56 19.02 15.49
C PRO A 161 2.91 17.64 15.54
N ARG A 162 2.33 17.29 16.70
CA ARG A 162 1.63 16.02 16.94
C ARG A 162 0.23 16.31 17.48
N PRO A 163 -0.81 15.64 16.98
CA PRO A 163 -2.12 15.66 17.62
C PRO A 163 -2.00 15.19 19.07
N GLN A 164 -2.78 15.79 19.96
CA GLN A 164 -2.85 15.31 21.34
C GLN A 164 -3.44 13.90 21.37
N ARG A 165 -2.85 13.05 22.21
CA ARG A 165 -3.37 11.70 22.49
C ARG A 165 -3.40 11.44 23.98
N LEU A 166 -4.31 10.57 24.40
CA LEU A 166 -4.36 10.09 25.77
C LEU A 166 -3.17 9.16 26.01
N VAL A 167 -2.38 9.46 27.05
CA VAL A 167 -1.36 8.57 27.58
C VAL A 167 -1.96 7.83 28.76
N PHE A 168 -1.96 6.49 28.71
CA PHE A 168 -2.55 5.66 29.75
C PHE A 168 -1.47 4.91 30.53
N ASP A 169 -1.32 5.24 31.82
CA ASP A 169 -0.46 4.51 32.76
C ASP A 169 -1.27 3.43 33.49
N PRO A 170 -1.04 2.13 33.21
CA PRO A 170 -1.76 1.05 33.88
C PRO A 170 -1.42 0.96 35.38
N PHE A 171 -0.22 1.37 35.82
CA PHE A 171 0.16 1.35 37.23
C PHE A 171 -0.48 2.48 38.03
N ALA A 172 -0.94 3.54 37.37
CA ALA A 172 -1.72 4.61 38.00
C ALA A 172 -3.23 4.27 38.09
N HIS A 173 -3.71 3.33 37.26
CA HIS A 173 -5.12 2.97 37.18
C HIS A 173 -5.49 1.75 38.04
N PHE A 174 -4.63 0.74 38.06
CA PHE A 174 -4.88 -0.50 38.80
C PHE A 174 -4.07 -0.52 40.08
N GLU A 175 -4.65 -1.02 41.18
CA GLU A 175 -3.99 -1.21 42.48
C GLU A 175 -2.93 -2.35 42.49
N GLY A 176 -2.65 -2.93 41.32
CA GLY A 176 -1.73 -4.05 41.15
C GLY A 176 -2.43 -5.39 40.92
N GLY A 177 -1.70 -6.48 41.20
CA GLY A 177 -2.24 -7.84 41.16
C GLY A 177 -2.62 -8.35 39.76
N PRO A 178 -3.48 -9.38 39.70
CA PRO A 178 -3.82 -10.05 38.43
C PRO A 178 -4.50 -9.15 37.40
N ALA A 179 -5.29 -8.17 37.82
CA ALA A 179 -5.99 -7.26 36.90
C ALA A 179 -5.01 -6.36 36.12
N LEU A 180 -4.02 -5.80 36.81
CA LEU A 180 -2.96 -4.99 36.19
C LEU A 180 -2.19 -5.80 35.13
N TRP A 181 -1.67 -6.96 35.53
CA TRP A 181 -0.85 -7.79 34.64
C TRP A 181 -1.67 -8.43 33.53
N GLY A 182 -2.92 -8.79 33.78
CA GLY A 182 -3.87 -9.24 32.76
C GLY A 182 -4.12 -8.16 31.70
N PHE A 183 -4.35 -6.92 32.12
CA PHE A 183 -4.50 -5.80 31.19
C PHE A 183 -3.23 -5.56 30.36
N ILE A 184 -2.05 -5.52 31.01
CA ILE A 184 -0.75 -5.38 30.33
C ILE A 184 -0.55 -6.49 29.31
N ALA A 185 -0.85 -7.75 29.68
CA ALA A 185 -0.71 -8.89 28.78
C ALA A 185 -1.63 -8.78 27.56
N VAL A 186 -2.91 -8.44 27.76
CA VAL A 186 -3.86 -8.23 26.65
C VAL A 186 -3.42 -7.09 25.74
N ARG A 187 -2.99 -5.97 26.32
CA ARG A 187 -2.53 -4.81 25.56
C ARG A 187 -1.29 -5.15 24.73
N TRP A 188 -0.30 -5.77 25.35
CA TRP A 188 0.97 -6.07 24.70
C TRP A 188 0.82 -7.15 23.62
N ALA A 189 0.06 -8.22 23.91
CA ALA A 189 -0.26 -9.26 22.94
C ALA A 189 -1.13 -8.73 21.79
N GLY A 190 -2.15 -7.91 22.10
CA GLY A 190 -2.98 -7.25 21.09
C GLY A 190 -2.14 -6.39 20.15
N ALA A 191 -1.28 -5.54 20.69
CA ALA A 191 -0.38 -4.70 19.90
C ALA A 191 0.65 -5.51 19.09
N SER A 192 1.15 -6.63 19.60
CA SER A 192 2.27 -7.36 18.97
C SER A 192 1.83 -8.51 18.05
N LEU A 193 0.60 -9.01 18.20
CA LEU A 193 0.10 -10.19 17.46
C LEU A 193 -1.11 -9.85 16.61
N LEU A 194 -2.11 -9.17 17.19
CA LEU A 194 -3.36 -8.87 16.49
C LEU A 194 -3.22 -7.69 15.53
N VAL A 195 -2.73 -6.56 16.04
CA VAL A 195 -2.59 -5.31 15.29
C VAL A 195 -1.76 -5.51 14.01
N PRO A 196 -0.59 -6.18 14.02
CA PRO A 196 0.19 -6.41 12.81
C PRO A 196 -0.57 -7.19 11.75
N VAL A 197 -1.33 -8.21 12.13
CA VAL A 197 -2.12 -8.98 11.16
C VAL A 197 -3.20 -8.11 10.54
N MET A 198 -3.97 -7.41 11.38
CA MET A 198 -5.04 -6.50 10.93
C MET A 198 -4.51 -5.40 10.02
N GLU A 199 -3.47 -4.71 10.46
CA GLU A 199 -2.93 -3.53 9.79
C GLU A 199 -2.20 -3.91 8.50
N GLU A 200 -1.39 -4.97 8.47
CA GLU A 200 -0.72 -5.37 7.23
C GLU A 200 -1.72 -5.86 6.17
N LEU A 201 -2.78 -6.58 6.58
CA LEU A 201 -3.88 -6.92 5.67
C LEU A 201 -4.54 -5.65 5.10
N PHE A 202 -4.77 -4.61 5.92
CA PHE A 202 -5.37 -3.38 5.43
C PHE A 202 -4.41 -2.55 4.55
N TRP A 203 -3.20 -2.25 5.02
CA TRP A 203 -2.30 -1.29 4.37
C TRP A 203 -1.50 -1.89 3.21
N ARG A 204 -0.93 -3.08 3.40
CA ARG A 204 0.04 -3.71 2.47
C ARG A 204 -0.63 -4.69 1.53
N ASP A 205 -1.73 -5.30 1.96
CA ASP A 205 -2.54 -6.15 1.10
C ASP A 205 -3.63 -5.33 0.40
N PHE A 206 -4.61 -4.79 1.13
CA PHE A 206 -5.74 -4.08 0.52
C PHE A 206 -5.38 -2.73 -0.12
N LEU A 207 -4.99 -1.72 0.67
CA LEU A 207 -4.84 -0.34 0.18
C LEU A 207 -3.74 -0.21 -0.89
N TRP A 208 -2.64 -0.96 -0.73
CA TRP A 208 -1.58 -1.02 -1.73
C TRP A 208 -2.10 -1.45 -3.10
N ARG A 209 -2.80 -2.60 -3.15
CA ARG A 209 -3.34 -3.14 -4.40
C ARG A 209 -4.48 -2.29 -4.95
N TRP A 210 -5.33 -1.75 -4.08
CA TRP A 210 -6.42 -0.85 -4.48
C TRP A 210 -5.93 0.45 -5.10
N THR A 211 -4.78 0.96 -4.64
CA THR A 211 -4.14 2.14 -5.24
C THR A 211 -3.74 1.89 -6.70
N ILE A 212 -3.38 0.65 -7.04
CA ILE A 212 -2.98 0.22 -8.38
C ILE A 212 -4.22 -0.04 -9.25
N ASP A 213 -5.17 -0.83 -8.74
CA ASP A 213 -6.42 -1.19 -9.43
C ASP A 213 -7.58 -1.30 -8.41
N PRO A 214 -8.73 -0.64 -8.63
CA PRO A 214 -9.91 -0.78 -7.77
C PRO A 214 -10.41 -2.23 -7.59
N VAL A 215 -10.19 -3.09 -8.59
CA VAL A 215 -10.36 -4.54 -8.50
C VAL A 215 -9.08 -5.19 -7.95
N PHE A 216 -8.72 -4.77 -6.74
CA PHE A 216 -7.41 -5.00 -6.13
C PHE A 216 -7.02 -6.49 -6.03
N THR A 217 -7.98 -7.41 -6.01
CA THR A 217 -7.76 -8.85 -5.97
C THR A 217 -7.03 -9.40 -7.20
N ARG A 218 -7.02 -8.65 -8.32
CA ARG A 218 -6.25 -8.97 -9.53
C ARG A 218 -4.77 -8.61 -9.43
N VAL A 219 -4.43 -7.72 -8.51
CA VAL A 219 -3.06 -7.25 -8.32
C VAL A 219 -2.32 -8.22 -7.40
N PRO A 220 -1.13 -8.72 -7.78
CA PRO A 220 -0.33 -9.54 -6.88
C PRO A 220 0.09 -8.76 -5.62
N VAL A 221 0.20 -9.46 -4.49
CA VAL A 221 0.69 -8.85 -3.24
C VAL A 221 2.11 -8.32 -3.43
N GLY A 222 2.33 -7.06 -3.04
CA GLY A 222 3.61 -6.37 -3.18
C GLY A 222 4.00 -6.03 -4.62
N GLN A 223 3.04 -5.99 -5.57
CA GLN A 223 3.31 -5.51 -6.93
C GLN A 223 4.07 -4.16 -6.88
N PRO A 224 5.23 -4.04 -7.56
CA PRO A 224 6.05 -2.83 -7.53
C PRO A 224 5.27 -1.65 -8.06
N ASP A 225 5.07 -0.65 -7.21
CA ASP A 225 4.40 0.58 -7.60
C ASP A 225 4.82 1.69 -6.62
N VAL A 226 5.46 2.74 -7.14
CA VAL A 226 5.93 3.86 -6.32
C VAL A 226 4.76 4.62 -5.70
N ARG A 227 3.64 4.75 -6.43
CA ARG A 227 2.46 5.46 -5.94
C ARG A 227 1.82 4.69 -4.80
N ALA A 228 1.67 3.37 -4.91
CA ALA A 228 1.17 2.51 -3.83
C ALA A 228 2.08 2.56 -2.60
N LEU A 229 3.40 2.53 -2.79
CA LEU A 229 4.37 2.71 -1.69
C LEU A 229 4.14 4.02 -0.95
N LEU A 230 4.11 5.14 -1.67
CA LEU A 230 3.98 6.47 -1.07
C LEU A 230 2.61 6.67 -0.42
N ILE A 231 1.52 6.34 -1.13
CA ILE A 231 0.15 6.54 -0.64
C ILE A 231 -0.11 5.66 0.58
N SER A 232 0.22 4.37 0.53
CA SER A 232 0.00 3.46 1.67
C SER A 232 0.81 3.91 2.90
N SER A 233 2.06 4.37 2.71
CA SER A 233 2.92 4.82 3.82
C SER A 233 2.45 6.13 4.46
N VAL A 234 2.03 7.11 3.64
CA VAL A 234 1.50 8.38 4.14
C VAL A 234 0.14 8.15 4.81
N ALA A 235 -0.74 7.36 4.20
CA ALA A 235 -2.06 7.06 4.77
C ALA A 235 -1.94 6.28 6.09
N PHE A 236 -0.98 5.36 6.20
CA PHE A 236 -0.64 4.70 7.46
C PHE A 236 -0.24 5.72 8.53
N GLY A 237 0.69 6.62 8.22
CA GLY A 237 1.16 7.61 9.19
C GLY A 237 0.07 8.59 9.63
N VAL A 238 -0.62 9.22 8.68
CA VAL A 238 -1.59 10.29 8.95
C VAL A 238 -2.94 9.74 9.42
N GLY A 239 -3.31 8.53 8.99
CA GLY A 239 -4.65 7.98 9.23
C GLY A 239 -4.86 7.41 10.62
N VAL A 240 -3.83 6.81 11.23
CA VAL A 240 -3.99 6.06 12.49
C VAL A 240 -2.98 6.39 13.59
N HIS A 241 -1.94 7.19 13.29
CA HIS A 241 -0.92 7.54 14.26
C HIS A 241 -0.85 9.04 14.55
N SER A 242 -0.68 9.40 15.82
CA SER A 242 -0.33 10.77 16.22
C SER A 242 1.09 11.14 15.80
N GLU A 243 2.00 10.17 15.77
CA GLU A 243 3.39 10.27 15.32
C GLU A 243 3.47 10.16 13.80
N TRP A 244 2.62 10.90 13.11
CA TRP A 244 2.38 10.74 11.68
C TRP A 244 3.68 10.66 10.86
N LEU A 245 4.70 11.46 11.18
CA LEU A 245 5.99 11.45 10.48
C LEU A 245 6.79 10.16 10.74
N THR A 246 6.99 9.79 12.01
CA THR A 246 7.65 8.54 12.42
C THR A 246 6.95 7.32 11.84
N ALA A 247 5.62 7.33 11.85
CA ALA A 247 4.79 6.29 11.28
C ALA A 247 4.85 6.27 9.75
N THR A 248 4.91 7.41 9.04
CA THR A 248 5.12 7.43 7.58
C THR A 248 6.46 6.82 7.20
N VAL A 249 7.54 7.13 7.92
CA VAL A 249 8.85 6.50 7.69
C VAL A 249 8.80 4.99 7.92
N THR A 250 8.15 4.55 8.99
CA THR A 250 7.86 3.13 9.25
C THR A 250 7.08 2.50 8.09
N GLY A 251 6.08 3.23 7.61
CA GLY A 251 5.27 2.95 6.43
C GLY A 251 6.13 2.56 5.23
N LEU A 252 7.08 3.43 4.91
CA LEU A 252 8.02 3.28 3.79
C LEU A 252 8.95 2.09 3.98
N ILE A 253 9.46 1.86 5.19
CA ILE A 253 10.36 0.74 5.49
C ILE A 253 9.64 -0.60 5.28
N TYR A 254 8.44 -0.77 5.84
CA TYR A 254 7.65 -1.99 5.63
C TYR A 254 7.16 -2.12 4.19
N GLY A 255 6.81 -1.01 3.53
CA GLY A 255 6.44 -1.01 2.11
C GLY A 255 7.61 -1.44 1.21
N ALA A 256 8.83 -1.00 1.50
CA ALA A 256 10.04 -1.45 0.82
C ALA A 256 10.34 -2.93 1.09
N LEU A 257 10.11 -3.41 2.32
CA LEU A 257 10.20 -4.84 2.66
C LEU A 257 9.19 -5.66 1.82
N LEU A 258 7.94 -5.20 1.73
CA LEU A 258 6.91 -5.85 0.91
C LEU A 258 7.32 -5.86 -0.57
N TRP A 259 7.74 -4.72 -1.10
CA TRP A 259 8.19 -4.59 -2.49
C TRP A 259 9.29 -5.60 -2.81
N ARG A 260 10.28 -5.73 -1.92
CA ARG A 260 11.43 -6.60 -2.12
C ARG A 260 11.12 -8.08 -1.97
N THR A 261 10.27 -8.45 -1.02
CA THR A 261 10.07 -9.86 -0.61
C THR A 261 8.78 -10.47 -1.16
N ARG A 262 7.78 -9.63 -1.50
CA ARG A 262 6.39 -10.04 -1.81
C ARG A 262 5.78 -10.93 -0.73
N SER A 263 6.23 -10.76 0.51
CA SER A 263 5.85 -11.61 1.62
C SER A 263 5.13 -10.77 2.66
N LEU A 264 3.81 -10.85 2.67
CA LEU A 264 3.00 -10.18 3.68
C LEU A 264 3.36 -10.69 5.10
N GLY A 265 3.70 -11.97 5.24
CA GLY A 265 4.19 -12.54 6.50
C GLY A 265 5.48 -11.89 7.01
N ALA A 266 6.38 -11.44 6.13
CA ALA A 266 7.59 -10.71 6.55
C ALA A 266 7.23 -9.34 7.15
N CYS A 267 6.26 -8.63 6.56
CA CYS A 267 5.75 -7.36 7.09
C CYS A 267 5.03 -7.56 8.42
N ILE A 268 4.18 -8.59 8.54
CA ILE A 268 3.48 -8.93 9.79
C ILE A 268 4.49 -9.20 10.91
N VAL A 269 5.55 -9.98 10.63
CA VAL A 269 6.60 -10.24 11.61
C VAL A 269 7.39 -8.97 11.94
N ALA A 270 7.76 -8.16 10.96
CA ALA A 270 8.46 -6.89 11.21
C ALA A 270 7.66 -5.96 12.12
N HIS A 271 6.37 -5.82 11.84
CA HIS A 271 5.47 -5.01 12.63
C HIS A 271 5.25 -5.60 14.03
N GLY A 272 5.00 -6.90 14.14
CA GLY A 272 4.84 -7.56 15.44
C GLY A 272 6.09 -7.47 16.32
N VAL A 273 7.28 -7.64 15.75
CA VAL A 273 8.55 -7.47 16.47
C VAL A 273 8.73 -6.03 16.94
N THR A 274 8.43 -5.04 16.09
CA THR A 274 8.50 -3.62 16.48
C THR A 274 7.62 -3.34 17.69
N ASN A 275 6.36 -3.79 17.66
CA ASN A 275 5.40 -3.55 18.74
C ASN A 275 5.77 -4.34 20.01
N ALA A 276 6.32 -5.55 19.86
CA ALA A 276 6.81 -6.34 20.97
C ALA A 276 7.96 -5.61 21.69
N LEU A 277 8.93 -5.08 20.93
CA LEU A 277 10.07 -4.33 21.46
C LEU A 277 9.64 -2.98 22.07
N LEU A 278 8.73 -2.25 21.43
CA LEU A 278 8.15 -1.03 22.00
C LEU A 278 7.44 -1.33 23.32
N GLY A 279 6.63 -2.40 23.39
CA GLY A 279 5.99 -2.80 24.64
C GLY A 279 6.97 -3.16 25.75
N GLY A 280 8.03 -3.91 25.44
CA GLY A 280 9.12 -4.18 26.38
C GLY A 280 9.81 -2.90 26.84
N HIS A 281 10.13 -1.99 25.91
CA HIS A 281 10.75 -0.70 26.21
C HIS A 281 9.90 0.14 27.16
N VAL A 282 8.59 0.23 26.93
CA VAL A 282 7.66 0.97 27.80
C VAL A 282 7.61 0.37 29.20
N LEU A 283 7.50 -0.95 29.33
CA LEU A 283 7.47 -1.61 30.63
C LEU A 283 8.77 -1.42 31.43
N LEU A 284 9.92 -1.40 30.74
CA LEU A 284 11.23 -1.18 31.36
C LEU A 284 11.47 0.28 31.76
N THR A 285 11.10 1.23 30.88
CA THR A 285 11.44 2.65 31.05
C THR A 285 10.33 3.48 31.68
N ARG A 286 9.11 2.93 31.80
CA ARG A 286 7.89 3.62 32.22
C ARG A 286 7.52 4.82 31.34
N GLN A 287 8.03 4.87 30.11
CA GLN A 287 7.71 5.91 29.14
C GLN A 287 6.41 5.57 28.42
N TRP A 288 5.27 5.71 29.11
CA TRP A 288 3.92 5.39 28.61
C TRP A 288 3.52 6.17 27.36
N VAL A 289 4.26 7.23 27.01
CA VAL A 289 4.04 7.96 25.76
C VAL A 289 4.10 7.03 24.55
N PHE A 290 4.87 5.94 24.54
CA PHE A 290 4.91 5.02 23.39
C PHE A 290 3.75 4.01 23.34
N TRP A 291 2.75 4.15 24.23
CA TRP A 291 1.63 3.24 24.37
C TRP A 291 0.28 3.90 24.12
#